data_AF-A0AAW0UTW6-F1
#
_entry.id   AF-A0AAW0UTW6-F1
#
_cell.length_a   1.000
_cell.length_b   1.000
_cell.length_c   1.000
_cell.angle_alpha   90.00
_cell.angle_beta   90.00
_cell.angle_gamma   90.00
#
_symmetry.space_group_name_H-M   'P 1'
#
loop_
_entity.id
_entity.type
_entity.pdbx_description
1 polymer ?
#
loop_
_entity_poly.entity_id
_entity_poly.type
_entity_poly.pdbx_seq_one_letter_code
_entity_poly.pdbx_strand_id
1 'polypeptide(L)'
;MELHKRLSGGTEETGGKCIQKQCMCDGINGCSSGEDELVQLCGIVECREKNGGCEHLCFKTQKLYYFCQCQCYRLITKFNCETWLLL
;
A
#
# COMPACT_ATOMS: atom_id res chain seq x y z
N MET A 1 -9.55 9.05 15.47
CA MET A 1 -9.29 8.81 14.02
C MET A 1 -7.78 8.66 13.86
N GLU A 2 -7.35 8.07 12.75
CA GLU A 2 -5.96 7.74 12.36
C GLU A 2 -5.40 6.39 12.87
N LEU A 3 -5.71 5.27 12.20
CA LEU A 3 -5.11 4.71 10.96
C LEU A 3 -3.86 3.82 11.12
N HIS A 4 -3.58 3.23 12.28
CA HIS A 4 -2.58 2.17 12.43
C HIS A 4 -3.13 0.80 12.87
N LYS A 5 -4.37 0.47 12.47
CA LYS A 5 -4.92 -0.89 12.67
C LYS A 5 -4.73 -1.82 11.47
N ARG A 6 -3.86 -1.45 10.52
CA ARG A 6 -3.60 -2.27 9.33
C ARG A 6 -2.12 -2.65 9.31
N LEU A 7 -1.87 -3.96 9.42
CA LEU A 7 -0.62 -4.68 9.17
C LEU A 7 0.31 -5.05 10.35
N SER A 8 -0.18 -5.06 11.59
CA SER A 8 0.60 -5.67 12.70
C SER A 8 -0.29 -6.46 13.67
N GLY A 9 -0.50 -7.76 13.38
CA GLY A 9 -0.78 -8.82 14.37
C GLY A 9 -2.25 -9.07 14.77
N GLY A 10 -2.66 -10.34 14.64
CA GLY A 10 -3.87 -10.96 15.22
C GLY A 10 -4.81 -11.54 14.15
N THR A 11 -4.59 -12.74 13.60
CA THR A 11 -5.03 -14.08 14.06
C THR A 11 -6.52 -14.20 14.36
N GLU A 12 -7.29 -14.80 13.44
CA GLU A 12 -8.28 -15.83 13.78
C GLU A 12 -8.66 -16.66 12.55
N GLU A 13 -7.70 -17.47 12.11
CA GLU A 13 -7.95 -18.78 11.51
C GLU A 13 -6.98 -19.71 12.25
N THR A 14 -7.52 -20.77 12.85
CA THR A 14 -6.74 -21.79 13.55
C THR A 14 -5.68 -22.36 12.60
N GLY A 15 -4.43 -21.91 12.72
CA GLY A 15 -3.29 -22.40 11.92
C GLY A 15 -2.83 -21.49 10.77
N GLY A 16 -3.05 -20.17 10.85
CA GLY A 16 -2.67 -19.18 9.83
C GLY A 16 -1.24 -19.31 9.28
N LYS A 17 -1.12 -19.79 8.05
CA LYS A 17 0.11 -19.78 7.26
C LYS A 17 0.28 -18.36 6.72
N CYS A 18 1.24 -17.60 7.24
CA CYS A 18 1.50 -16.24 6.76
C CYS A 18 1.90 -16.29 5.28
N ILE A 19 1.09 -15.70 4.39
CA ILE A 19 1.49 -15.47 2.99
C ILE A 19 2.39 -14.24 2.91
N GLN A 20 3.25 -14.19 1.89
CA GLN A 20 4.09 -13.02 1.68
C GLN A 20 3.22 -11.85 1.21
N LYS A 21 3.55 -10.62 1.62
CA LYS A 21 2.79 -9.41 1.25
C LYS A 21 2.67 -9.24 -0.27
N GLN A 22 3.67 -9.70 -1.01
CA GLN A 22 3.67 -9.71 -2.47
C GLN A 22 2.69 -10.70 -3.12
N CYS A 23 2.15 -11.64 -2.37
CA CYS A 23 1.14 -12.62 -2.80
C CYS A 23 -0.27 -12.19 -2.41
N MET A 24 -0.45 -10.99 -1.85
CA MET A 24 -1.78 -10.40 -1.72
C MET A 24 -2.14 -9.75 -3.05
N CYS A 25 -3.36 -9.98 -3.54
CA CYS A 25 -3.87 -9.39 -4.77
C CYS A 25 -3.07 -9.73 -6.01
N ASP A 26 -2.56 -10.95 -6.06
CA ASP A 26 -1.91 -11.47 -7.25
C ASP A 26 -2.87 -12.25 -8.16
N GLY A 27 -4.16 -12.31 -7.78
CA GLY A 27 -5.20 -13.05 -8.49
C GLY A 27 -5.18 -14.55 -8.19
N ILE A 28 -4.36 -15.00 -7.24
CA ILE A 28 -4.22 -16.40 -6.82
C ILE A 28 -4.65 -16.50 -5.36
N ASN A 29 -5.66 -17.33 -5.09
CA ASN A 29 -6.09 -17.57 -3.71
C ASN A 29 -4.99 -18.28 -2.89
N GLY A 30 -4.25 -17.51 -2.10
CA GLY A 30 -3.18 -17.96 -1.20
C GLY A 30 -3.65 -18.24 0.23
N CYS A 31 -4.85 -17.78 0.61
CA CYS A 31 -5.45 -18.02 1.92
C CYS A 31 -6.63 -19.02 1.87
N SER A 32 -6.99 -19.62 3.01
CA SER A 32 -8.13 -20.57 3.07
C SER A 32 -9.45 -19.91 2.65
N SER A 33 -9.62 -18.64 2.99
CA SER A 33 -10.86 -17.88 2.80
C SER A 33 -10.80 -16.85 1.65
N GLY A 34 -9.73 -16.83 0.85
CA GLY A 34 -9.58 -15.84 -0.24
C GLY A 34 -9.49 -14.40 0.21
N GLU A 35 -9.18 -14.19 1.49
CA GLU A 35 -9.08 -12.87 2.12
C GLU A 35 -7.98 -11.99 1.51
N ASP A 36 -6.96 -12.62 0.95
CA ASP A 36 -5.86 -12.03 0.21
C ASP A 36 -6.26 -11.45 -1.14
N GLU A 37 -7.43 -11.84 -1.67
CA GLU A 37 -7.96 -11.42 -2.98
C GLU A 37 -9.27 -10.63 -2.88
N LEU A 38 -9.73 -10.30 -1.67
CA LEU A 38 -10.98 -9.56 -1.48
C LEU A 38 -10.90 -8.18 -2.14
N VAL A 39 -11.81 -7.90 -3.07
CA VAL A 39 -11.86 -6.61 -3.81
C VAL A 39 -11.89 -5.39 -2.88
N GLN A 40 -12.47 -5.50 -1.69
CA GLN A 40 -12.50 -4.43 -0.69
C GLN A 40 -11.11 -4.13 -0.08
N LEU A 41 -10.27 -5.16 0.02
CA LEU A 41 -8.90 -5.07 0.47
C LEU A 41 -7.93 -4.81 -0.69
N CYS A 42 -8.26 -5.30 -1.89
CA CYS A 42 -7.50 -5.34 -3.13
C CYS A 42 -7.63 -4.10 -4.02
N GLY A 43 -8.84 -3.54 -4.03
CA GLY A 43 -9.24 -2.40 -4.83
C GLY A 43 -8.98 -1.10 -4.11
N ILE A 44 -7.80 -0.94 -3.52
CA ILE A 44 -7.50 0.33 -2.88
C ILE A 44 -7.28 1.38 -3.99
N VAL A 45 -8.04 2.45 -3.85
CA VAL A 45 -8.06 3.61 -4.74
C VAL A 45 -7.12 4.69 -4.22
N GLU A 46 -6.00 4.35 -3.57
CA GLU A 46 -5.20 5.32 -2.81
C GLU A 46 -4.80 6.51 -3.65
N CYS A 47 -4.28 6.29 -4.87
CA CYS A 47 -3.94 7.41 -5.75
C CYS A 47 -5.15 8.22 -6.24
N ARG A 48 -6.36 7.64 -6.26
CA ARG A 48 -7.59 8.37 -6.60
C ARG A 48 -8.07 9.22 -5.42
N GLU A 49 -7.82 8.78 -4.19
CA GLU A 49 -8.20 9.46 -2.97
C GLU A 49 -7.09 10.41 -2.52
N LYS A 50 -7.28 11.73 -2.71
CA LYS A 50 -6.32 12.76 -2.33
C LYS A 50 -4.88 12.47 -2.81
N ASN A 51 -4.73 11.93 -4.02
CA ASN A 51 -3.43 11.57 -4.59
C ASN A 51 -2.61 10.60 -3.72
N GLY A 52 -3.24 9.75 -2.90
CA GLY A 52 -2.56 8.88 -1.94
C GLY A 52 -1.78 9.64 -0.87
N GLY A 53 -2.04 10.94 -0.69
CA GLY A 53 -1.24 11.83 0.13
C GLY A 53 0.09 12.26 -0.50
N CYS A 54 0.38 11.91 -1.76
CA CYS A 54 1.60 12.30 -2.45
C CYS A 54 1.59 13.79 -2.81
N GLU A 55 2.73 14.46 -2.63
CA GLU A 55 2.89 15.87 -3.01
C GLU A 55 2.87 16.07 -4.53
N HIS A 56 3.54 15.19 -5.27
CA HIS A 56 3.61 15.23 -6.74
C HIS A 56 2.82 14.10 -7.39
N LEU A 57 3.46 12.96 -7.66
CA LEU A 57 2.86 11.88 -8.43
C LEU A 57 2.60 10.68 -7.53
N CYS A 58 1.41 10.11 -7.63
CA CYS A 58 1.07 8.83 -7.00
C CYS A 58 1.02 7.72 -8.06
N PHE A 59 1.83 6.69 -7.86
CA PHE A 59 1.88 5.53 -8.72
C PHE A 59 1.28 4.32 -8.02
N LYS A 60 0.23 3.75 -8.63
CA LYS A 60 -0.25 2.42 -8.25
C LYS A 60 0.70 1.36 -8.79
N THR A 61 0.99 0.36 -7.98
CA THR A 61 1.63 -0.86 -8.47
C THR A 61 0.56 -1.85 -8.95
N GLN A 62 0.97 -2.91 -9.64
CA GLN A 62 0.08 -4.01 -10.02
C GLN A 62 -0.47 -4.78 -8.80
N LYS A 63 0.00 -4.48 -7.58
CA LYS A 63 -0.37 -5.10 -6.31
C LYS A 63 -1.06 -4.10 -5.40
N LEU A 64 -1.30 -4.50 -4.14
CA LEU A 64 -1.84 -3.68 -3.06
C LEU A 64 -0.95 -2.57 -2.50
N TYR A 65 -0.15 -1.98 -3.35
CA TYR A 65 0.79 -0.95 -2.95
C TYR A 65 0.78 0.21 -3.92
N TYR A 66 1.03 1.40 -3.40
CA TYR A 66 1.29 2.60 -4.15
C TYR A 66 2.51 3.31 -3.56
N PHE A 67 3.16 4.13 -4.37
CA PHE A 67 4.27 4.97 -3.92
C PHE A 67 4.19 6.36 -4.54
N CYS A 68 4.79 7.31 -3.85
CA CYS A 68 4.93 8.67 -4.33
C CYS A 68 6.23 8.82 -5.12
N GLN A 69 6.19 9.65 -6.16
CA GLN A 69 7.37 10.01 -6.93
C GLN A 69 7.37 11.51 -7.23
N CYS A 70 8.55 12.09 -7.19
CA CYS A 70 8.77 13.50 -7.44
C CYS A 70 9.24 13.71 -8.89
N GLN A 71 8.64 14.66 -9.61
CA GLN A 71 8.94 14.90 -11.02
C GLN A 71 10.31 15.58 -11.26
N CYS A 72 10.72 16.50 -10.37
CA CYS A 72 12.00 17.23 -10.47
C CYS A 72 12.72 17.42 -9.12
N TYR A 73 12.22 16.77 -8.07
CA TYR A 73 12.68 16.91 -6.69
C TYR A 73 13.05 15.55 -6.11
N ARG A 74 13.66 15.53 -4.94
CA ARG A 74 13.94 14.28 -4.25
C ARG A 74 12.82 13.98 -3.26
N LEU A 75 12.39 12.72 -3.23
CA LEU A 75 11.47 12.23 -2.22
C LEU A 75 12.21 12.12 -0.88
N ILE A 76 11.77 12.88 0.13
CA ILE A 76 12.43 12.94 1.46
C ILE A 76 11.66 12.10 2.48
N THR A 77 10.33 12.10 2.41
CA THR A 77 9.47 11.23 3.21
C THR A 77 8.68 10.30 2.29
N LYS A 78 7.80 9.45 2.83
CA LYS A 78 6.92 8.64 1.98
C LYS A 78 6.02 9.47 1.04
N PHE A 79 5.81 10.76 1.34
CA PHE A 79 4.81 11.60 0.70
C PHE A 79 5.35 12.92 0.12
N ASN A 80 6.41 13.49 0.72
CA ASN A 80 6.88 14.86 0.43
C ASN A 80 8.15 14.90 -0.43
N CYS A 81 8.22 15.93 -1.26
CA CYS A 81 9.27 16.23 -2.21
C CYS A 81 10.01 17.50 -1.78
N GLU A 82 11.33 17.47 -1.78
CA GLU A 82 12.12 18.68 -1.55
C GLU A 82 13.15 18.90 -2.65
N THR A 83 13.38 20.17 -2.92
CA THR A 83 14.46 20.60 -3.80
C THR A 83 15.80 20.31 -3.13
N TRP A 84 16.86 20.12 -3.91
CA TRP A 84 18.22 19.93 -3.38
C TRP A 84 18.80 21.16 -2.67
N LEU A 85 18.03 22.23 -2.44
CA LEU A 85 18.50 23.52 -1.93
C LEU A 85 18.52 23.63 -0.39
N LEU A 86 18.36 22.54 0.34
CA LEU A 86 18.61 22.56 1.79
C LEU A 86 20.08 22.19 2.06
N LEU A 87 20.96 23.19 1.86
CA LEU A 87 22.21 23.37 2.61
C LEU A 87 21.94 24.32 3.78
#